data_AF-A0A2X0N2S6-F1
#
_entry.id   AF-A0A2X0N2S6-F1
#
_cell.length_a   1.000
_cell.length_b   1.000
_cell.length_c   1.000
_cell.angle_alpha   90.00
_cell.angle_beta   90.00
_cell.angle_gamma   90.00
#
_symmetry.space_group_name_H-M   'P 1'
#
loop_
_entity.id
_entity.type
_entity.pdbx_description
1 polymer ?
#
loop_
_entity_poly.entity_id
_entity_poly.type
_entity_poly.pdbx_seq_one_letter_code
_entity_poly.pdbx_strand_id
1 'polypeptide(L)'
;MPNLNLYVPPQPLERKAYHLQTPKEEYDLNFVFPVPEYLQTEGGVRLVPLVPSVHAPVLFPLFSSHPSMMRYLPYTYTTLESFLTFLEERRTDPGTLLWVVYDLSLILVDGEQRGRAELEVVDEQSKERIAGMVGLLKCNDENRCGEVGSHINTHACSLLIRYLFDTVLLRRVCWFAHADNTPSVNAALRLGLKKEALLKWERCLGKGMDGKQLEGVLEGLREGEEKVGRWAGRDSYILGMGWDDWRSGGSELIDGLLSREVKKRTLGELNGAK
;
A
#
# COMPACT_ATOMS: atom_id res chain seq x y z
N MET A 1 -35.03 17.16 28.73
CA MET A 1 -33.95 16.38 29.37
C MET A 1 -32.75 16.43 28.45
N PRO A 2 -31.50 16.61 28.93
CA PRO A 2 -30.34 16.52 28.07
C PRO A 2 -30.22 15.10 27.50
N ASN A 3 -29.82 14.99 26.22
CA ASN A 3 -29.58 13.70 25.60
C ASN A 3 -28.41 12.99 26.29
N LEU A 4 -28.55 11.69 26.57
CA LEU A 4 -27.46 10.86 27.05
C LEU A 4 -26.51 10.55 25.88
N ASN A 5 -25.27 11.01 25.97
CA ASN A 5 -24.21 10.66 25.03
C ASN A 5 -23.04 10.02 25.80
N LEU A 6 -22.89 8.70 25.65
CA LEU A 6 -21.86 7.89 26.32
C LEU A 6 -20.74 7.46 25.35
N TYR A 7 -20.61 8.12 24.20
CA TYR A 7 -19.58 7.76 23.23
C TYR A 7 -18.18 7.87 23.85
N VAL A 8 -17.46 6.75 23.83
CA VAL A 8 -16.04 6.68 24.16
C VAL A 8 -15.32 6.24 22.89
N PRO A 9 -14.37 7.03 22.36
CA PRO A 9 -13.63 6.62 21.18
C PRO A 9 -12.81 5.37 21.47
N PRO A 10 -12.60 4.49 20.47
CA PRO A 10 -11.72 3.34 20.64
C PRO A 10 -10.32 3.82 21.04
N GLN A 11 -9.72 3.11 21.99
CA GLN A 11 -8.34 3.39 22.37
C GLN A 11 -7.40 2.91 21.26
N PRO A 12 -6.35 3.69 20.91
CA PRO A 12 -5.32 3.21 19.99
C PRO A 12 -4.70 1.91 20.50
N LEU A 13 -4.21 1.08 19.58
CA LEU A 13 -3.47 -0.12 19.95
C LEU A 13 -2.22 0.26 20.74
N GLU A 14 -1.94 -0.50 21.80
CA GLU A 14 -0.67 -0.38 22.51
C GLU A 14 0.47 -0.78 21.57
N ARG A 15 1.57 -0.03 21.56
CA ARG A 15 2.73 -0.34 20.71
C ARG A 15 3.40 -1.63 21.18
N LYS A 16 3.38 -2.66 20.34
CA LYS A 16 3.95 -3.99 20.64
C LYS A 16 4.50 -4.65 19.38
N ALA A 17 5.27 -5.72 19.57
CA ALA A 17 5.75 -6.59 18.50
C ALA A 17 4.66 -7.59 18.02
N TYR A 18 3.49 -7.09 17.64
CA TYR A 18 2.38 -7.93 17.17
C TYR A 18 2.82 -8.88 16.05
N HIS A 19 2.47 -10.15 16.20
CA HIS A 19 2.70 -11.20 15.20
C HIS A 19 4.15 -11.40 14.74
N LEU A 20 5.15 -10.87 15.46
CA LEU A 20 6.56 -11.02 15.09
C LEU A 20 7.02 -12.49 15.15
N GLN A 21 6.41 -13.29 16.02
CA GLN A 21 6.71 -14.71 16.18
C GLN A 21 5.59 -15.64 15.72
N THR A 22 4.48 -15.11 15.18
CA THR A 22 3.37 -15.94 14.68
C THR A 22 3.83 -16.71 13.43
N PRO A 23 3.75 -18.05 13.40
CA PRO A 23 4.05 -18.83 12.19
C PRO A 23 3.18 -18.39 11.01
N LYS A 24 3.68 -18.52 9.78
CA LYS A 24 2.97 -18.08 8.56
C LYS A 24 1.62 -18.78 8.41
N GLU A 25 1.60 -20.07 8.70
CA GLU A 25 0.45 -20.97 8.56
C GLU A 25 -0.63 -20.69 9.61
N GLU A 26 -0.28 -19.99 10.70
CA GLU A 26 -1.18 -19.62 11.79
C GLU A 26 -1.60 -18.14 11.74
N TYR A 27 -1.07 -17.36 10.79
CA TYR A 27 -1.37 -15.95 10.69
C TYR A 27 -2.71 -15.71 9.97
N ASP A 28 -3.72 -15.26 10.73
CA ASP A 28 -5.01 -14.87 10.19
C ASP A 28 -4.93 -13.50 9.49
N LEU A 29 -5.09 -13.53 8.17
CA LEU A 29 -5.14 -12.33 7.33
C LEU A 29 -6.32 -11.41 7.64
N ASN A 30 -7.42 -11.96 8.19
CA ASN A 30 -8.65 -11.25 8.52
C ASN A 30 -9.13 -10.32 7.39
N PHE A 31 -9.39 -10.87 6.19
CA PHE A 31 -9.84 -10.08 5.04
C PHE A 31 -11.21 -10.55 4.54
N VAL A 32 -12.05 -9.59 4.13
CA VAL A 32 -13.45 -9.83 3.76
C VAL A 32 -13.65 -10.65 2.47
N PHE A 33 -12.65 -10.73 1.60
CA PHE A 33 -12.75 -11.45 0.32
C PHE A 33 -11.81 -12.67 0.23
N PRO A 34 -12.06 -13.63 -0.68
CA PRO A 34 -11.18 -14.77 -0.90
C PRO A 34 -9.77 -14.34 -1.31
N VAL A 35 -8.75 -14.72 -0.54
CA VAL A 35 -7.36 -14.32 -0.79
C VAL A 35 -6.62 -15.42 -1.56
N PRO A 36 -6.08 -15.14 -2.77
CA PRO A 36 -5.22 -16.09 -3.46
C PRO A 36 -3.86 -16.19 -2.75
N GLU A 37 -3.21 -17.34 -2.85
CA GLU A 37 -1.87 -17.55 -2.27
C GLU A 37 -0.86 -16.51 -2.80
N TYR A 38 -0.97 -16.17 -4.09
CA TYR A 38 -0.20 -15.12 -4.73
C TYR A 38 -0.89 -14.59 -5.99
N LEU A 39 -0.44 -13.42 -6.44
CA LEU A 39 -0.71 -12.87 -7.79
C LEU A 39 0.63 -12.62 -8.47
N GLN A 40 0.76 -12.94 -9.75
CA GLN A 40 2.07 -12.88 -10.42
C GLN A 40 1.94 -12.52 -11.90
N THR A 41 2.92 -11.76 -12.40
CA THR A 41 3.17 -11.61 -13.84
C THR A 41 4.28 -12.55 -14.27
N GLU A 42 4.40 -12.82 -15.56
CA GLU A 42 5.52 -13.60 -16.09
C GLU A 42 6.83 -12.82 -15.89
N GLY A 43 7.69 -13.31 -14.97
CA GLY A 43 9.05 -12.78 -14.74
C GLY A 43 9.16 -11.34 -14.26
N GLY A 44 8.05 -10.66 -13.90
CA GLY A 44 8.03 -9.26 -13.51
C GLY A 44 7.88 -9.06 -12.01
N VAL A 45 6.68 -9.28 -11.48
CA VAL A 45 6.40 -9.14 -10.04
C VAL A 45 5.58 -10.30 -9.51
N ARG A 46 5.79 -10.63 -8.23
CA ARG A 46 4.92 -11.52 -7.44
C ARG A 46 4.41 -10.76 -6.23
N LEU A 47 3.11 -10.88 -5.97
CA LEU A 47 2.45 -10.36 -4.79
C LEU A 47 2.07 -11.54 -3.91
N VAL A 48 2.43 -11.48 -2.63
CA VAL A 48 1.98 -12.44 -1.61
C VAL A 48 1.37 -11.69 -0.43
N PRO A 49 0.38 -12.26 0.28
CA PRO A 49 -0.17 -11.63 1.47
C PRO A 49 0.92 -11.36 2.52
N LEU A 50 0.88 -10.18 3.13
CA LEU A 50 1.88 -9.76 4.11
C LEU A 50 1.66 -10.49 5.44
N VAL A 51 2.65 -11.31 5.79
CA VAL A 51 2.82 -11.90 7.13
C VAL A 51 3.92 -11.17 7.91
N PRO A 52 3.63 -10.59 9.10
CA PRO A 52 4.58 -9.78 9.87
C PRO A 52 5.88 -10.51 10.24
N SER A 53 5.80 -11.76 10.74
CA SER A 53 6.97 -12.56 11.13
C SER A 53 7.95 -12.83 9.97
N VAL A 54 7.43 -12.92 8.74
CA VAL A 54 8.23 -13.19 7.53
C VAL A 54 8.81 -11.90 6.95
N HIS A 55 7.98 -10.86 6.82
CA HIS A 55 8.29 -9.73 5.94
C HIS A 55 8.68 -8.46 6.69
N ALA A 56 8.14 -8.22 7.89
CA ALA A 56 8.39 -6.97 8.61
C ALA A 56 9.88 -6.70 8.91
N PRO A 57 10.72 -7.71 9.25
CA PRO A 57 12.15 -7.52 9.45
C PRO A 57 12.91 -7.01 8.20
N VAL A 58 12.36 -7.20 7.00
CA VAL A 58 12.96 -6.73 5.73
C VAL A 58 12.34 -5.41 5.29
N LEU A 59 11.00 -5.30 5.36
CA LEU A 59 10.27 -4.11 4.95
C LEU A 59 10.59 -2.88 5.81
N PHE A 60 10.73 -3.05 7.13
CA PHE A 60 10.98 -1.93 8.02
C PHE A 60 12.32 -1.22 7.71
N PRO A 61 13.47 -1.91 7.60
CA PRO A 61 14.72 -1.28 7.15
C PRO A 61 14.62 -0.66 5.74
N LEU A 62 13.91 -1.30 4.81
CA LEU A 62 13.72 -0.80 3.45
C LEU A 62 13.00 0.56 3.45
N PHE A 63 11.92 0.70 4.22
CA PHE A 63 11.20 1.97 4.34
C PHE A 63 11.97 3.02 5.16
N SER A 64 12.67 2.58 6.21
CA SER A 64 13.45 3.48 7.07
C SER A 64 14.62 4.14 6.32
N SER A 65 15.19 3.45 5.33
CA SER A 65 16.25 3.99 4.48
C SER A 65 15.77 4.97 3.40
N HIS A 66 14.45 5.07 3.17
CA HIS A 66 13.85 5.91 2.13
C HIS A 66 12.69 6.76 2.69
N PRO A 67 12.93 7.65 3.67
CA PRO A 67 11.89 8.40 4.36
C PRO A 67 11.05 9.30 3.43
N SER A 68 11.60 9.72 2.28
CA SER A 68 10.88 10.49 1.26
C SER A 68 9.67 9.76 0.69
N MET A 69 9.64 8.42 0.69
CA MET A 69 8.48 7.63 0.26
C MET A 69 7.27 7.82 1.17
N MET A 70 7.51 8.18 2.44
CA MET A 70 6.48 8.35 3.46
C MET A 70 5.92 9.77 3.50
N ARG A 71 6.50 10.72 2.76
CA ARG A 71 6.21 12.17 2.83
C ARG A 71 4.72 12.51 2.77
N TYR A 72 3.96 11.82 1.91
CA TYR A 72 2.54 12.10 1.67
C TYR A 72 1.58 11.15 2.41
N LEU A 73 2.10 10.27 3.27
CA LEU A 73 1.29 9.34 4.04
C LEU A 73 0.93 9.94 5.39
N PRO A 74 -0.26 9.64 5.94
CA PRO A 74 -0.68 10.17 7.23
C PRO A 74 -0.09 9.41 8.43
N TYR A 75 0.92 8.56 8.23
CA TYR A 75 1.48 7.71 9.28
C TYR A 75 3.01 7.65 9.21
N THR A 76 3.62 7.52 10.38
CA THR A 76 5.06 7.34 10.55
C THR A 76 5.31 6.21 11.54
N TYR A 77 6.32 5.40 11.23
CA TYR A 77 6.84 4.38 12.12
C TYR A 77 8.36 4.52 12.17
N THR A 78 8.91 4.58 13.38
CA THR A 78 10.33 4.84 13.63
C THR A 78 11.04 3.67 14.27
N THR A 79 10.28 2.68 14.73
CA THR A 79 10.78 1.41 15.29
C THR A 79 10.04 0.23 14.66
N LEU A 80 10.65 -0.96 14.69
CA LEU A 80 10.01 -2.19 14.22
C LEU A 80 8.69 -2.44 14.96
N GLU A 81 8.62 -2.23 16.28
CA GLU A 81 7.38 -2.37 17.06
C GLU A 81 6.29 -1.40 16.59
N SER A 82 6.64 -0.15 16.27
CA SER A 82 5.66 0.80 15.72
C SER A 82 5.17 0.39 14.34
N PHE A 83 6.04 -0.23 13.51
CA PHE A 83 5.65 -0.76 12.22
C PHE A 83 4.76 -2.01 12.36
N LEU A 84 5.06 -2.92 13.28
CA LEU A 84 4.21 -4.09 13.58
C LEU A 84 2.85 -3.68 14.14
N THR A 85 2.82 -2.66 14.99
CA THR A 85 1.56 -2.06 15.49
C THR A 85 0.74 -1.49 14.33
N PHE A 86 1.37 -0.78 13.40
CA PHE A 86 0.71 -0.31 12.18
C PHE A 86 0.13 -1.46 11.34
N LEU A 87 0.86 -2.57 11.20
CA LEU A 87 0.36 -3.74 10.47
C LEU A 87 -0.86 -4.36 11.18
N GLU A 88 -0.86 -4.42 12.51
CA GLU A 88 -1.99 -4.91 13.29
C GLU A 88 -3.23 -3.99 13.20
N GLU A 89 -3.03 -2.67 13.24
CA GLU A 89 -4.11 -1.71 12.99
C GLU A 89 -4.76 -1.92 11.62
N ARG A 90 -3.97 -2.33 10.61
CA ARG A 90 -4.50 -2.64 9.27
C ARG A 90 -5.19 -3.99 9.23
N ARG A 91 -4.61 -5.02 9.85
CA ARG A 91 -5.16 -6.37 9.88
C ARG A 91 -6.50 -6.44 10.62
N THR A 92 -6.68 -5.64 11.67
CA THR A 92 -7.94 -5.61 12.45
C THR A 92 -9.12 -5.00 11.69
N ASP A 93 -8.87 -4.25 10.60
CA ASP A 93 -9.91 -3.81 9.66
C ASP A 93 -10.10 -4.86 8.56
N PRO A 94 -11.23 -5.62 8.55
CA PRO A 94 -11.45 -6.66 7.55
C PRO A 94 -11.58 -6.15 6.11
N GLY A 95 -11.75 -4.83 5.93
CA GLY A 95 -11.67 -4.19 4.62
C GLY A 95 -10.25 -3.93 4.13
N THR A 96 -9.22 -4.36 4.86
CA THR A 96 -7.83 -4.06 4.54
C THR A 96 -7.00 -5.34 4.39
N LEU A 97 -6.23 -5.43 3.30
CA LEU A 97 -5.24 -6.49 3.08
C LEU A 97 -3.97 -5.89 2.49
N LEU A 98 -2.83 -6.16 3.14
CA LEU A 98 -1.52 -5.74 2.67
C LEU A 98 -0.82 -6.89 1.94
N TRP A 99 -0.10 -6.55 0.88
CA TRP A 99 0.66 -7.45 0.03
C TRP A 99 2.11 -7.04 -0.01
N VAL A 100 3.01 -8.02 -0.03
CA VAL A 100 4.44 -7.81 -0.27
C VAL A 100 4.72 -7.96 -1.75
N VAL A 101 5.52 -7.04 -2.29
CA VAL A 101 5.95 -7.04 -3.68
C VAL A 101 7.33 -7.66 -3.79
N TYR A 102 7.43 -8.74 -4.54
CA TYR A 102 8.68 -9.38 -4.94
C TYR A 102 9.01 -8.99 -6.38
N ASP A 103 10.24 -8.52 -6.61
CA ASP A 103 10.78 -8.21 -7.93
C ASP A 103 11.38 -9.46 -8.58
N LEU A 104 10.63 -10.07 -9.49
CA LEU A 104 11.08 -11.23 -10.26
C LEU A 104 12.00 -10.85 -11.42
N SER A 105 12.13 -9.54 -11.72
CA SER A 105 13.09 -9.05 -12.71
C SER A 105 14.52 -8.97 -12.18
N LEU A 106 14.68 -9.04 -10.85
CA LEU A 106 15.97 -9.01 -10.21
C LEU A 106 16.75 -10.32 -10.48
N ILE A 107 17.97 -10.20 -10.99
CA ILE A 107 18.91 -11.30 -11.15
C ILE A 107 19.75 -11.36 -9.88
N LEU A 108 19.54 -12.42 -9.11
CA LEU A 108 20.37 -12.76 -7.95
C LEU A 108 21.49 -13.68 -8.45
N VAL A 109 22.74 -13.26 -8.30
CA VAL A 109 23.91 -14.07 -8.66
C VAL A 109 24.50 -14.59 -7.36
N ASP A 110 24.51 -15.92 -7.19
CA ASP A 110 25.17 -16.53 -6.05
C ASP A 110 26.70 -16.37 -6.17
N GLY A 111 27.35 -16.03 -5.06
CA GLY A 111 28.73 -15.55 -4.97
C GLY A 111 29.79 -16.54 -5.47
N GLU A 112 29.43 -17.80 -5.72
CA GLU A 112 30.34 -18.85 -6.19
C GLU A 112 30.22 -19.17 -7.70
N GLN A 113 29.21 -18.67 -8.41
CA GLN A 113 28.95 -19.00 -9.84
C GLN A 113 29.37 -17.88 -10.79
N ARG A 114 30.50 -17.21 -10.53
CA ARG A 114 31.16 -16.33 -11.50
C ARG A 114 31.83 -17.17 -12.59
N GLY A 115 31.06 -17.75 -13.52
CA GLY A 115 31.66 -18.37 -14.70
C GLY A 115 30.86 -19.39 -15.49
N ARG A 116 29.63 -19.74 -15.10
CA ARG A 116 28.79 -20.66 -15.89
C ARG A 116 27.43 -20.03 -16.17
N ALA A 117 27.15 -19.89 -17.46
CA ALA A 117 25.86 -19.52 -17.99
C ALA A 117 24.89 -20.69 -17.76
N GLU A 118 24.29 -20.75 -16.57
CA GLU A 118 23.08 -21.50 -16.24
C GLU A 118 22.69 -21.07 -14.81
N LEU A 119 21.96 -19.95 -14.74
CA LEU A 119 21.47 -19.30 -13.53
C LEU A 119 20.10 -19.91 -13.17
N GLU A 120 20.07 -20.96 -12.35
CA GLU A 120 18.81 -21.48 -11.78
C GLU A 120 18.97 -21.94 -10.33
N VAL A 121 18.83 -20.99 -9.41
CA VAL A 121 18.05 -21.23 -8.17
C VAL A 121 17.11 -20.02 -8.04
N VAL A 122 15.93 -20.12 -8.63
CA VAL A 122 14.92 -19.05 -8.62
C VAL A 122 14.06 -19.20 -7.37
N ASP A 123 14.59 -18.83 -6.20
CA ASP A 123 13.71 -18.54 -5.06
C ASP A 123 12.99 -17.21 -5.35
N GLU A 124 11.79 -17.32 -5.94
CA GLU A 124 10.90 -16.19 -6.25
C GLU A 124 10.49 -15.42 -4.98
N GLN A 125 10.56 -16.05 -3.81
CA GLN A 125 10.25 -15.45 -2.51
C GLN A 125 11.50 -15.16 -1.67
N SER A 126 12.68 -15.11 -2.30
CA SER A 126 13.90 -14.65 -1.63
C SER A 126 13.70 -13.25 -1.06
N LYS A 127 14.13 -13.05 0.19
CA LYS A 127 14.05 -11.76 0.90
C LYS A 127 14.75 -10.62 0.14
N GLU A 128 15.76 -10.94 -0.67
CA GLU A 128 16.50 -9.97 -1.50
C GLU A 128 15.65 -9.38 -2.64
N ARG A 129 14.54 -10.04 -3.00
CA ARG A 129 13.60 -9.58 -4.03
C ARG A 129 12.51 -8.66 -3.47
N ILE A 130 12.39 -8.52 -2.14
CA ILE A 130 11.34 -7.69 -1.54
C ILE A 130 11.59 -6.23 -1.93
N ALA A 131 10.71 -5.71 -2.78
CA ALA A 131 10.76 -4.34 -3.29
C ALA A 131 9.88 -3.38 -2.49
N GLY A 132 8.93 -3.90 -1.70
CA GLY A 132 8.11 -3.14 -0.76
C GLY A 132 6.71 -3.72 -0.60
N MET A 133 5.69 -2.87 -0.39
CA MET A 133 4.32 -3.30 -0.11
C MET A 133 3.27 -2.47 -0.85
N VAL A 134 2.13 -3.11 -1.13
CA VAL A 134 0.90 -2.50 -1.68
C VAL A 134 -0.30 -2.97 -0.87
N GLY A 135 -1.44 -2.28 -0.96
CA GLY A 135 -2.61 -2.57 -0.13
C GLY A 135 -3.93 -2.48 -0.88
N LEU A 136 -4.84 -3.35 -0.47
CA LEU A 136 -6.28 -3.18 -0.62
C LEU A 136 -6.80 -2.54 0.67
N LEU A 137 -7.56 -1.47 0.56
CA LEU A 137 -8.07 -0.70 1.70
C LEU A 137 -9.57 -0.49 1.53
N LYS A 138 -10.30 -0.34 2.64
CA LYS A 138 -11.74 -0.02 2.66
C LYS A 138 -12.57 -0.93 1.73
N CYS A 139 -12.14 -2.17 1.56
CA CYS A 139 -12.89 -3.18 0.83
C CYS A 139 -14.20 -3.45 1.57
N ASN A 140 -15.29 -3.43 0.82
CA ASN A 140 -16.63 -3.59 1.36
C ASN A 140 -17.39 -4.56 0.46
N ASP A 141 -17.78 -5.71 1.02
CA ASP A 141 -18.51 -6.74 0.28
C ASP A 141 -19.94 -6.30 -0.05
N GLU A 142 -20.65 -5.65 0.87
CA GLU A 142 -22.03 -5.21 0.64
C GLU A 142 -22.13 -4.23 -0.55
N ASN A 143 -21.22 -3.25 -0.60
CA ASN A 143 -21.17 -2.23 -1.63
C ASN A 143 -20.34 -2.65 -2.86
N ARG A 144 -19.66 -3.80 -2.77
CA ARG A 144 -18.79 -4.34 -3.82
C ARG A 144 -17.80 -3.29 -4.31
N CYS A 145 -17.10 -2.65 -3.38
CA CYS A 145 -16.10 -1.64 -3.68
C CYS A 145 -14.82 -1.82 -2.86
N GLY A 146 -13.72 -1.19 -3.30
CA GLY A 146 -12.46 -1.22 -2.59
C GLY A 146 -11.48 -0.18 -3.12
N GLU A 147 -10.46 0.13 -2.32
CA GLU A 147 -9.41 1.07 -2.64
C GLU A 147 -8.10 0.31 -2.90
N VAL A 148 -7.37 0.67 -3.95
CA VAL A 148 -5.99 0.22 -4.15
C VAL A 148 -5.07 1.36 -3.72
N GLY A 149 -4.14 1.06 -2.81
CA GLY A 149 -3.15 2.00 -2.32
C GLY A 149 -1.74 1.44 -2.43
N SER A 150 -0.76 2.24 -2.86
CA SER A 150 0.60 1.73 -3.10
C SER A 150 1.68 2.83 -3.12
N HIS A 151 2.91 2.42 -2.79
CA HIS A 151 4.16 3.14 -3.08
C HIS A 151 4.86 2.69 -4.37
N ILE A 152 4.44 1.57 -4.96
CA ILE A 152 5.21 0.78 -5.92
C ILE A 152 4.38 0.35 -7.14
N ASN A 153 5.09 0.38 -8.28
CA ASN A 153 4.88 -0.13 -9.64
C ASN A 153 3.44 -0.41 -10.13
N THR A 154 3.16 0.15 -11.31
CA THR A 154 2.10 -0.20 -12.26
C THR A 154 1.72 -1.69 -12.25
N HIS A 155 2.67 -2.62 -12.39
CA HIS A 155 2.33 -4.06 -12.51
C HIS A 155 1.67 -4.63 -11.24
N ALA A 156 2.15 -4.24 -10.06
CA ALA A 156 1.55 -4.68 -8.79
C ALA A 156 0.12 -4.17 -8.65
N CYS A 157 -0.09 -2.88 -8.92
CA CYS A 157 -1.43 -2.29 -8.86
C CYS A 157 -2.36 -2.87 -9.94
N SER A 158 -1.84 -3.13 -11.15
CA SER A 158 -2.57 -3.77 -12.24
C SER A 158 -3.04 -5.18 -11.87
N LEU A 159 -2.20 -5.99 -11.23
CA LEU A 159 -2.59 -7.32 -10.73
C LEU A 159 -3.73 -7.22 -9.71
N LEU A 160 -3.65 -6.27 -8.76
CA LEU A 160 -4.71 -6.06 -7.78
C LEU A 160 -6.01 -5.60 -8.43
N ILE A 161 -5.98 -4.63 -9.34
CA ILE A 161 -7.18 -4.14 -10.05
C ILE A 161 -7.85 -5.29 -10.81
N ARG A 162 -7.06 -6.09 -11.55
CA ARG A 162 -7.58 -7.25 -12.28
C ARG A 162 -8.20 -8.29 -11.33
N TYR A 163 -7.52 -8.62 -10.23
CA TYR A 163 -8.06 -9.50 -9.20
C TYR A 163 -9.39 -8.98 -8.63
N LEU A 164 -9.48 -7.68 -8.32
CA LEU A 164 -10.68 -7.07 -7.77
C LEU A 164 -11.87 -7.12 -8.74
N PHE A 165 -11.67 -6.91 -10.03
CA PHE A 165 -12.76 -6.94 -11.01
C PHE A 165 -13.10 -8.34 -11.51
N ASP A 166 -12.11 -9.20 -11.79
CA ASP A 166 -12.33 -10.48 -12.44
C ASP A 166 -12.56 -11.63 -11.47
N THR A 167 -11.94 -11.58 -10.29
CA THR A 167 -12.04 -12.65 -9.28
C THR A 167 -12.99 -12.25 -8.16
N VAL A 168 -12.77 -11.07 -7.57
CA VAL A 168 -13.62 -10.59 -6.48
C VAL A 168 -14.94 -10.05 -7.03
N LEU A 169 -15.01 -9.62 -8.29
CA LEU A 169 -16.22 -9.06 -8.93
C LEU A 169 -16.74 -7.81 -8.22
N LEU A 170 -15.84 -6.85 -7.94
CA LEU A 170 -16.21 -5.53 -7.46
C LEU A 170 -16.91 -4.71 -8.56
N ARG A 171 -17.82 -3.82 -8.13
CA ARG A 171 -18.45 -2.81 -8.98
C ARG A 171 -17.57 -1.57 -9.14
N ARG A 172 -16.65 -1.35 -8.20
CA ARG A 172 -15.85 -0.13 -8.13
C ARG A 172 -14.50 -0.38 -7.48
N VAL A 173 -13.46 0.16 -8.11
CA VAL A 173 -12.13 0.34 -7.51
C VAL A 173 -11.81 1.82 -7.44
N CYS A 174 -11.29 2.29 -6.31
CA CYS A 174 -10.89 3.68 -6.12
C CYS A 174 -9.44 3.82 -5.65
N TRP A 175 -8.95 5.06 -5.68
CA TRP A 175 -7.61 5.43 -5.26
C TRP A 175 -7.67 6.83 -4.61
N PHE A 176 -7.15 6.94 -3.39
CA PHE A 176 -7.04 8.23 -2.69
C PHE A 176 -5.59 8.72 -2.71
N ALA A 177 -5.36 9.84 -3.39
CA ALA A 177 -4.05 10.48 -3.44
C ALA A 177 -4.08 11.83 -2.72
N HIS A 178 -3.00 12.18 -2.02
CA HIS A 178 -2.80 13.56 -1.57
C HIS A 178 -2.83 14.47 -2.80
N ALA A 179 -3.56 15.59 -2.76
CA ALA A 179 -3.80 16.43 -3.93
C ALA A 179 -2.49 16.92 -4.58
N ASP A 180 -1.48 17.24 -3.75
CA ASP A 180 -0.14 17.65 -4.19
C ASP A 180 0.81 16.49 -4.52
N ASN A 181 0.40 15.22 -4.32
CA ASN A 181 1.21 14.06 -4.70
C ASN A 181 0.96 13.70 -6.17
N THR A 182 1.49 14.56 -7.06
CA THR A 182 1.43 14.39 -8.52
C THR A 182 1.88 12.98 -8.98
N PRO A 183 2.97 12.39 -8.44
CA PRO A 183 3.34 11.01 -8.77
C PRO A 183 2.24 9.97 -8.51
N SER A 184 1.59 10.02 -7.34
CA SER A 184 0.51 9.09 -6.98
C SER A 184 -0.73 9.30 -7.86
N VAL A 185 -1.11 10.56 -8.10
CA VAL A 185 -2.23 10.90 -9.00
C VAL A 185 -1.97 10.36 -10.42
N ASN A 186 -0.76 10.59 -10.95
CA ASN A 186 -0.39 10.12 -12.28
C ASN A 186 -0.30 8.59 -12.36
N ALA A 187 0.06 7.90 -11.27
CA ALA A 187 0.05 6.44 -11.21
C ALA A 187 -1.38 5.91 -11.36
N ALA A 188 -2.34 6.46 -10.61
CA ALA A 188 -3.75 6.08 -10.72
C ALA A 188 -4.33 6.36 -12.12
N LEU A 189 -4.04 7.54 -12.69
CA LEU A 189 -4.47 7.88 -14.06
C LEU A 189 -3.91 6.91 -15.11
N ARG A 190 -2.66 6.47 -14.96
CA ARG A 190 -2.02 5.49 -15.87
C ARG A 190 -2.72 4.13 -15.84
N LEU A 191 -3.30 3.76 -14.69
CA LEU A 191 -4.07 2.53 -14.50
C LEU A 191 -5.51 2.66 -15.02
N GLY A 192 -5.86 3.77 -15.68
CA GLY A 192 -7.19 4.00 -16.24
C GLY A 192 -8.23 4.55 -15.26
N LEU A 193 -7.85 4.82 -14.00
CA LEU A 193 -8.75 5.48 -13.05
C LEU A 193 -8.95 6.94 -13.46
N LYS A 194 -10.16 7.46 -13.27
CA LYS A 194 -10.55 8.83 -13.60
C LYS A 194 -10.66 9.68 -12.35
N LYS A 195 -10.27 10.96 -12.40
CA LYS A 195 -10.52 11.90 -11.30
C LYS A 195 -12.02 12.14 -11.17
N GLU A 196 -12.57 11.90 -10.00
CA GLU A 196 -14.00 12.08 -9.71
C GLU A 196 -14.27 13.30 -8.83
N ALA A 197 -13.42 13.49 -7.81
CA ALA A 197 -13.59 14.57 -6.85
C ALA A 197 -12.26 15.05 -6.26
N LEU A 198 -12.25 16.32 -5.86
CA LEU A 198 -11.26 16.89 -4.95
C LEU A 198 -11.94 17.15 -3.60
N LEU A 199 -11.52 16.43 -2.57
CA LEU A 199 -11.97 16.63 -1.20
C LEU A 199 -11.01 17.57 -0.49
N LYS A 200 -11.45 18.81 -0.25
CA LYS A 200 -10.68 19.77 0.54
C LYS A 200 -10.75 19.40 2.01
N TRP A 201 -9.62 19.48 2.72
CA TRP A 201 -9.50 19.21 4.15
C TRP A 201 -10.01 17.82 4.56
N GLU A 202 -9.85 16.81 3.70
CA GLU A 202 -10.34 15.44 3.95
C GLU A 202 -9.71 14.80 5.19
N ARG A 203 -8.48 15.16 5.53
CA ARG A 203 -7.75 14.53 6.65
C ARG A 203 -6.88 15.51 7.42
N CYS A 204 -6.82 15.32 8.74
CA CYS A 204 -5.79 15.92 9.58
C CYS A 204 -4.50 15.11 9.48
N LEU A 205 -3.37 15.80 9.35
CA LEU A 205 -2.04 15.22 9.38
C LEU A 205 -1.38 15.50 10.74
N GLY A 206 -0.55 14.55 11.17
CA GLY A 206 0.21 14.66 12.40
C GLY A 206 1.29 15.74 12.36
N LYS A 207 1.84 16.06 13.53
CA LYS A 207 2.97 17.00 13.65
C LYS A 207 4.16 16.52 12.82
N GLY A 208 4.78 17.43 12.07
CA GLY A 208 5.95 17.15 11.23
C GLY A 208 5.61 16.65 9.82
N MET A 209 4.32 16.52 9.48
CA MET A 209 3.88 16.18 8.13
C MET A 209 3.68 17.45 7.29
N ASP A 210 4.03 17.37 6.01
CA ASP A 210 3.75 18.41 5.04
C ASP A 210 2.24 18.44 4.75
N GLY A 211 1.63 19.60 4.97
CA GLY A 211 0.21 19.79 4.68
C GLY A 211 -0.19 21.25 4.71
N LYS A 212 -1.43 21.49 4.31
CA LYS A 212 -2.05 22.80 4.27
C LYS A 212 -2.21 23.36 5.69
N GLN A 213 -1.73 24.57 5.91
CA GLN A 213 -1.90 25.29 7.16
C GLN A 213 -2.86 26.47 6.94
N LEU A 214 -3.65 26.81 7.97
CA LEU A 214 -4.45 28.02 8.01
C LEU A 214 -3.87 28.94 9.08
N GLU A 215 -3.27 30.05 8.65
CA GLU A 215 -2.82 31.10 9.56
C GLU A 215 -4.03 31.85 10.16
N GLY A 216 -3.97 32.19 11.45
CA GLY A 216 -4.93 33.08 12.12
C GLY A 216 -6.31 32.50 12.50
N VAL A 217 -6.69 31.31 12.03
CA VAL A 217 -8.06 30.76 12.28
C VAL A 217 -8.18 30.01 13.62
N LEU A 218 -7.07 29.53 14.19
CA LEU A 218 -7.10 28.55 15.28
C LEU A 218 -6.36 28.98 16.55
N GLU A 219 -6.07 30.26 16.79
CA GLU A 219 -5.26 30.66 17.96
C GLU A 219 -5.81 30.15 19.32
N GLY A 220 -7.13 29.92 19.44
CA GLY A 220 -7.75 29.27 20.60
C GLY A 220 -8.08 27.76 20.46
N LEU A 221 -8.09 27.21 19.24
CA LEU A 221 -8.38 25.79 18.97
C LEU A 221 -7.10 24.95 18.80
N ARG A 222 -5.99 25.59 18.43
CA ARG A 222 -4.69 24.99 18.17
C ARG A 222 -4.17 24.24 19.38
N GLU A 223 -4.33 24.77 20.60
CA GLU A 223 -3.89 24.06 21.81
C GLU A 223 -4.65 22.72 21.99
N GLY A 224 -5.95 22.70 21.71
CA GLY A 224 -6.77 21.49 21.77
C GLY A 224 -6.42 20.48 20.67
N GLU A 225 -6.20 20.95 19.45
CA GLU A 225 -5.81 20.11 18.32
C GLU A 225 -4.39 19.55 18.46
N GLU A 226 -3.44 20.36 18.94
CA GLU A 226 -2.07 19.94 19.24
C GLU A 226 -2.04 18.88 20.35
N LYS A 227 -2.85 19.02 21.41
CA LYS A 227 -2.98 18.02 22.48
C LYS A 227 -3.40 16.65 21.96
N VAL A 228 -4.18 16.61 20.87
CA VAL A 228 -4.61 15.36 20.22
C VAL A 228 -3.81 15.04 18.95
N GLY A 229 -2.67 15.72 18.75
CA GLY A 229 -1.69 15.41 17.70
C GLY A 229 -2.10 15.82 16.27
N ARG A 230 -3.08 16.71 16.10
CA ARG A 230 -3.52 17.23 14.79
C ARG A 230 -2.78 18.52 14.47
N TRP A 231 -2.24 18.63 13.25
CA TRP A 231 -1.36 19.73 12.87
C TRP A 231 -1.73 20.40 11.54
N ALA A 232 -1.70 19.65 10.44
CA ALA A 232 -1.95 20.19 9.11
C ALA A 232 -3.17 19.53 8.46
N GLY A 233 -3.72 20.15 7.41
CA GLY A 233 -4.77 19.57 6.59
C GLY A 233 -4.23 18.92 5.33
N ARG A 234 -4.91 17.87 4.86
CA ARG A 234 -4.70 17.23 3.57
C ARG A 234 -5.93 17.40 2.69
N ASP A 235 -5.72 17.93 1.50
CA ASP A 235 -6.66 17.82 0.39
C ASP A 235 -6.40 16.49 -0.34
N SER A 236 -7.45 15.77 -0.75
CA SER A 236 -7.34 14.45 -1.39
C SER A 236 -8.07 14.41 -2.73
N TYR A 237 -7.42 13.89 -3.77
CA TYR A 237 -8.13 13.46 -4.97
C TYR A 237 -8.71 12.07 -4.75
N ILE A 238 -9.96 11.88 -5.15
CA ILE A 238 -10.56 10.57 -5.37
C ILE A 238 -10.47 10.29 -6.86
N LEU A 239 -9.82 9.18 -7.20
CA LEU A 239 -9.86 8.60 -8.52
C LEU A 239 -10.61 7.26 -8.48
N GLY A 240 -11.35 6.93 -9.54
CA GLY A 240 -12.14 5.71 -9.59
C GLY A 240 -12.22 5.08 -10.97
N MET A 241 -12.52 3.79 -10.95
CA MET A 241 -12.89 2.99 -12.11
C MET A 241 -14.13 2.18 -11.72
N GLY A 242 -15.18 2.29 -12.52
CA GLY A 242 -16.37 1.44 -12.40
C GLY A 242 -16.23 0.15 -13.19
N TRP A 243 -17.07 -0.84 -12.88
CA TRP A 243 -17.18 -2.08 -13.66
C TRP A 243 -17.59 -1.88 -15.13
N ASP A 244 -18.26 -0.78 -15.43
CA ASP A 244 -18.63 -0.33 -16.75
C ASP A 244 -17.40 0.16 -17.50
N ASP A 245 -16.55 0.98 -16.86
CA ASP A 245 -15.24 1.37 -17.39
C ASP A 245 -14.34 0.14 -17.61
N TRP A 246 -14.35 -0.80 -16.65
CA TRP A 246 -13.63 -2.07 -16.75
C TRP A 246 -14.01 -2.82 -18.03
N ARG A 247 -15.32 -3.01 -18.26
CA ARG A 247 -15.85 -3.73 -19.43
C ARG A 247 -15.74 -2.97 -20.75
N SER A 248 -15.57 -1.65 -20.71
CA SER A 248 -15.51 -0.81 -21.91
C SER A 248 -14.08 -0.44 -22.33
N GLY A 249 -13.08 -1.24 -21.97
CA GLY A 249 -11.67 -0.99 -22.33
C GLY A 249 -10.70 -0.97 -21.14
N GLY A 250 -11.19 -0.94 -19.89
CA GLY A 250 -10.35 -0.93 -18.70
C GLY A 250 -9.57 -2.22 -18.52
N SER A 251 -10.19 -3.37 -18.81
CA SER A 251 -9.52 -4.68 -18.82
C SER A 251 -8.36 -4.73 -19.80
N GLU A 252 -8.58 -4.29 -21.03
CA GLU A 252 -7.61 -4.29 -22.11
C GLU A 252 -6.44 -3.35 -21.81
N LEU A 253 -6.72 -2.21 -21.19
CA LEU A 253 -5.68 -1.29 -20.72
C LEU A 253 -4.82 -1.95 -19.64
N ILE A 254 -5.42 -2.60 -18.64
CA ILE A 254 -4.69 -3.27 -17.57
C ILE A 254 -3.87 -4.45 -18.12
N ASP A 255 -4.44 -5.29 -18.98
CA ASP A 255 -3.73 -6.40 -19.60
C ASP A 255 -2.57 -5.91 -20.48
N GLY A 256 -2.76 -4.82 -21.23
CA GLY A 256 -1.69 -4.19 -22.00
C GLY A 256 -0.59 -3.56 -21.13
N LEU A 257 -0.88 -3.20 -19.88
CA LEU A 257 0.15 -2.82 -18.90
C LEU A 257 0.90 -4.03 -18.36
N LEU A 258 0.19 -5.13 -18.09
CA LEU A 258 0.75 -6.38 -17.57
C LEU A 258 1.59 -7.12 -18.62
N SER A 259 1.33 -6.92 -19.91
CA SER A 259 2.08 -7.52 -21.01
C SER A 259 3.35 -6.76 -21.39
N ARG A 260 3.68 -5.66 -20.70
CA ARG A 260 4.88 -4.87 -21.01
C ARG A 260 6.13 -5.63 -20.61
N GLU A 261 7.14 -5.57 -21.46
CA GLU A 261 8.44 -6.19 -21.17
C GLU A 261 9.05 -5.60 -19.89
N VAL A 262 9.43 -6.48 -18.96
CA VAL A 262 10.13 -6.12 -17.73
C VAL A 262 11.62 -6.43 -17.91
N LYS A 263 12.43 -5.37 -18.01
CA LYS A 263 13.89 -5.50 -18.14
C LYS A 263 14.47 -6.16 -16.90
N LYS A 264 15.23 -7.24 -17.11
CA LYS A 264 15.99 -7.89 -16.03
C LYS A 264 17.15 -6.98 -15.59
N ARG A 265 17.45 -7.02 -14.30
CA ARG A 265 18.48 -6.16 -13.67
C ARG A 265 19.17 -6.86 -12.53
N THR A 266 20.43 -6.54 -12.30
CA THR A 266 21.23 -7.02 -11.18
C THR A 266 21.14 -6.07 -9.97
N LEU A 267 21.51 -6.54 -8.79
CA LEU A 267 21.58 -5.70 -7.59
C LEU A 267 22.58 -4.53 -7.75
N GLY A 268 23.66 -4.76 -8.52
CA GLY A 268 24.67 -3.74 -8.82
C GLY A 268 24.14 -2.59 -9.65
N GLU A 269 23.26 -2.86 -10.63
CA GLU A 269 22.61 -1.83 -11.44
C GLU A 269 21.63 -0.99 -10.64
N LEU A 270 20.93 -1.60 -9.66
CA LEU A 270 20.04 -0.88 -8.75
C LEU A 270 20.79 0.06 -7.80
N ASN A 271 21.95 -0.37 -7.29
CA ASN A 271 22.75 0.39 -6.34
C ASN A 271 23.71 1.40 -7.02
N GLY A 272 23.88 1.31 -8.34
CA GLY A 272 24.87 2.06 -9.13
C GLY A 272 24.34 3.25 -9.94
N ALA A 273 23.03 3.49 -9.95
CA ALA A 273 22.45 4.69 -10.56
C ALA A 273 22.63 5.88 -9.61
N LYS A 274 23.74 6.60 -9.76
CA LYS A 274 23.91 7.98 -9.24
C LYS A 274 23.07 8.96 -10.05
#